data_AF-A0A101JS60-F1
#
_entry.id   AF-A0A101JS60-F1
#
_cell.length_a   1.000
_cell.length_b   1.000
_cell.length_c   1.000
_cell.angle_alpha   90.00
_cell.angle_beta   90.00
_cell.angle_gamma   90.00
#
_symmetry.space_group_name_H-M   'P 1'
#
loop_
_entity.id
_entity.type
_entity.pdbx_description
1 polymer ?
#
loop_
_entity_poly.entity_id
_entity_poly.type
_entity_poly.pdbx_seq_one_letter_code
_entity_poly.pdbx_strand_id
1 'polypeptide(L)'
;MSALGEADIDHVMSRRRSIAGTPALVRAIARAHSTDDHATNEVPARLVLRDSLSRLLRLTAFLNLDWMSDNDLLELVREQRDESRQMLLENLATEPSGLIVDDDQS
;
A
#
# COMPACT_ATOMS: atom_id res chain seq x y z
N MET A 1 9.71 -15.44 -0.44
CA MET A 1 9.39 -14.38 -1.39
C MET A 1 7.93 -14.51 -1.81
N SER A 2 7.01 -13.91 -1.05
CA SER A 2 5.61 -13.86 -1.49
C SER A 2 5.44 -12.57 -2.28
N ALA A 3 5.80 -12.61 -3.57
CA ALA A 3 5.35 -11.59 -4.50
C ALA A 3 3.82 -11.55 -4.39
N LEU A 4 3.27 -10.36 -4.17
CA LEU A 4 1.83 -10.18 -4.03
C LEU A 4 1.20 -10.60 -5.37
N GLY A 5 0.54 -11.76 -5.41
CA GLY A 5 -0.06 -12.27 -6.63
C GLY A 5 -1.33 -11.50 -7.00
N GLU A 6 -1.77 -11.62 -8.24
CA GLU A 6 -3.01 -10.99 -8.76
C GLU A 6 -4.22 -11.21 -7.82
N ALA A 7 -4.35 -12.42 -7.26
CA ALA A 7 -5.44 -12.78 -6.35
C ALA A 7 -5.45 -11.98 -5.04
N ASP A 8 -4.27 -11.61 -4.52
CA ASP A 8 -4.17 -10.78 -3.31
C ASP A 8 -4.56 -9.32 -3.61
N ILE A 9 -4.24 -8.84 -4.82
CA ILE A 9 -4.66 -7.52 -5.32
C ILE A 9 -6.17 -7.49 -5.46
N ASP A 10 -6.75 -8.47 -6.15
CA ASP A 10 -8.19 -8.60 -6.35
C ASP A 10 -8.96 -8.61 -5.03
N HIS A 11 -8.46 -9.38 -4.04
CA HIS A 11 -9.09 -9.43 -2.73
C HIS A 11 -9.10 -8.06 -2.04
N VAL A 12 -7.98 -7.34 -2.08
CA VAL A 12 -7.86 -6.00 -1.47
C VAL A 12 -8.69 -4.96 -2.23
N MET A 13 -8.75 -5.05 -3.55
CA MET A 13 -9.52 -4.14 -4.42
C MET A 13 -11.03 -4.34 -4.31
N SER A 14 -11.49 -5.59 -4.22
CA SER A 14 -12.91 -5.92 -4.06
C SER A 14 -13.53 -5.25 -2.82
N ARG A 15 -12.72 -5.03 -1.78
CA ARG A 15 -13.13 -4.41 -0.51
C ARG A 15 -13.11 -2.88 -0.57
N ARG A 16 -12.52 -2.28 -1.61
CA ARG A 16 -12.30 -0.84 -1.76
C ARG A 16 -13.02 -0.30 -3.00
N ARG A 17 -14.35 -0.48 -3.03
CA ARG A 17 -15.25 -0.10 -4.14
C ARG A 17 -15.01 1.31 -4.71
N SER A 18 -14.66 2.29 -3.89
CA SER A 18 -14.37 3.66 -4.36
C SER A 18 -13.08 3.75 -5.18
N ILE A 19 -12.09 2.89 -4.92
CA ILE A 19 -10.82 2.81 -5.69
C ILE A 19 -11.01 1.99 -6.96
N ALA A 20 -11.84 0.95 -6.88
CA ALA A 20 -12.28 0.20 -8.05
C ALA A 20 -13.25 1.01 -8.95
N GLY A 21 -13.41 2.31 -8.70
CA GLY A 21 -14.32 3.20 -9.43
C GLY A 21 -13.96 3.36 -10.90
N THR A 22 -12.67 3.25 -11.27
CA THR A 22 -12.24 3.28 -12.67
C THR A 22 -11.24 2.17 -13.05
N PRO A 23 -11.40 1.57 -14.24
CA PRO A 23 -10.44 0.58 -14.74
C PRO A 23 -9.00 1.11 -14.88
N ALA A 24 -8.82 2.40 -15.15
CA ALA A 24 -7.49 3.02 -15.30
C ALA A 24 -6.73 3.02 -13.97
N LEU A 25 -7.38 3.43 -12.88
CA LEU A 25 -6.79 3.41 -11.54
C LEU A 25 -6.46 1.99 -11.08
N VAL A 26 -7.34 1.02 -11.32
CA VAL A 26 -7.08 -0.40 -11.00
C VAL A 26 -5.82 -0.91 -11.73
N ARG A 27 -5.69 -0.63 -13.03
CA ARG A 27 -4.50 -1.01 -13.81
C ARG A 27 -3.23 -0.33 -13.31
N ALA A 28 -3.30 0.95 -12.98
CA ALA A 28 -2.18 1.70 -12.42
C ALA A 28 -1.70 1.05 -11.10
N ILE A 29 -2.63 0.65 -10.24
CA ILE A 29 -2.30 -0.01 -8.97
C ILE A 29 -1.73 -1.41 -9.16
N ALA A 30 -2.36 -2.23 -9.99
CA ALA A 30 -1.82 -3.56 -10.31
C ALA A 30 -0.39 -3.44 -10.86
N ARG A 31 -0.15 -2.52 -11.80
CA ARG A 31 1.16 -2.30 -12.41
C ARG A 31 2.20 -1.77 -11.42
N ALA A 32 1.84 -0.82 -10.57
CA ALA A 32 2.76 -0.26 -9.58
C ALA A 32 3.21 -1.33 -8.56
N HIS A 33 2.32 -2.23 -8.14
CA HIS A 33 2.66 -3.28 -7.18
C HIS A 33 3.28 -4.54 -7.81
N SER A 34 2.98 -4.83 -9.09
CA SER A 34 3.58 -5.97 -9.79
C SER A 34 5.06 -5.77 -10.10
N THR A 35 5.49 -4.51 -10.30
CA THR A 35 6.89 -4.14 -10.55
C THR A 35 7.58 -3.61 -9.28
N ASP A 36 7.09 -3.98 -8.11
CA ASP A 36 7.67 -3.55 -6.84
C ASP A 36 8.89 -4.42 -6.49
N ASP A 37 10.04 -4.04 -7.05
CA ASP A 37 11.33 -4.67 -6.77
C ASP A 37 11.84 -4.39 -5.34
N HIS A 38 11.19 -3.46 -4.61
CA HIS A 38 11.55 -3.04 -3.25
C HIS A 38 10.83 -3.84 -2.17
N ALA A 39 10.41 -5.08 -2.45
CA ALA A 39 10.02 -6.02 -1.41
C ALA A 39 11.24 -6.42 -0.55
N THR A 40 11.86 -5.45 0.12
CA THR A 40 12.78 -5.70 1.23
C THR A 40 11.99 -6.49 2.28
N ASN A 41 12.63 -7.50 2.87
CA ASN A 41 11.98 -8.41 3.83
C ASN A 41 11.45 -7.70 5.10
N GLU A 42 11.73 -6.41 5.27
CA GLU A 42 11.38 -5.61 6.44
C GLU A 42 9.90 -5.20 6.46
N VAL A 43 9.33 -4.84 5.29
CA VAL A 43 7.91 -4.44 5.21
C VAL A 43 7.15 -5.35 4.23
N PRO A 44 6.20 -6.16 4.73
CA PRO A 44 5.35 -7.00 3.89
C PRO A 44 4.62 -6.20 2.80
N ALA A 45 4.70 -6.65 1.54
CA ALA A 45 4.05 -6.01 0.40
C ALA A 45 2.55 -5.78 0.60
N ARG A 46 1.87 -6.68 1.31
CA ARG A 46 0.45 -6.55 1.65
C ARG A 46 0.16 -5.37 2.58
N LEU A 47 1.07 -5.04 3.49
CA LEU A 47 0.93 -3.85 4.35
C LEU A 47 1.13 -2.57 3.55
N VAL A 48 2.11 -2.55 2.64
CA VAL A 48 2.33 -1.43 1.72
C VAL A 48 1.12 -1.21 0.82
N LEU A 49 0.59 -2.27 0.20
CA LEU A 49 -0.65 -2.18 -0.58
C LEU A 49 -1.80 -1.67 0.30
N ARG A 50 -1.98 -2.23 1.50
CA ARG A 50 -3.07 -1.78 2.37
C ARG A 50 -2.95 -0.29 2.71
N ASP A 51 -1.78 0.18 3.12
CA ASP A 51 -1.58 1.58 3.49
C ASP A 51 -1.74 2.52 2.28
N SER A 52 -1.13 2.17 1.14
CA SER A 52 -1.17 3.01 -0.07
C SER A 52 -2.60 3.23 -0.58
N LEU A 53 -3.45 2.20 -0.63
CA LEU A 53 -4.83 2.47 -1.04
C LEU A 53 -5.65 3.23 0.02
N SER A 54 -5.29 3.19 1.31
CA SER A 54 -5.90 4.09 2.29
C SER A 54 -5.52 5.54 2.00
N ARG A 55 -4.29 5.81 1.55
CA ARG A 55 -3.85 7.15 1.14
C ARG A 55 -4.55 7.60 -0.14
N LEU A 56 -4.60 6.75 -1.17
CA LEU A 56 -5.33 7.04 -2.41
C LEU A 56 -6.80 7.38 -2.14
N LEU A 57 -7.47 6.64 -1.24
CA LEU A 57 -8.85 6.98 -0.82
C LEU A 57 -8.96 8.38 -0.23
N ARG A 58 -7.99 8.82 0.57
CA ARG A 58 -7.99 10.19 1.14
C ARG A 58 -7.80 11.23 0.05
N LEU A 59 -6.96 10.95 -0.94
CA LEU A 59 -6.74 11.85 -2.08
C LEU A 59 -7.98 12.03 -2.94
N THR A 60 -8.85 11.02 -3.07
CA THR A 60 -10.12 11.16 -3.81
C THR A 60 -11.09 12.20 -3.23
N ALA A 61 -10.88 12.64 -1.98
CA ALA A 61 -11.66 13.74 -1.40
C ALA A 61 -11.26 15.12 -1.99
N PHE A 62 -10.08 15.21 -2.61
CA PHE A 62 -9.50 16.46 -3.12
C PHE A 62 -9.22 16.42 -4.62
N LEU A 63 -8.98 15.23 -5.17
CA LEU A 63 -8.60 15.00 -6.56
C LEU A 63 -9.65 14.18 -7.28
N ASN A 64 -10.01 14.61 -8.49
CA ASN A 64 -10.75 13.78 -9.43
C ASN A 64 -9.76 12.95 -10.25
N LEU A 65 -9.53 11.72 -9.82
CA LEU A 65 -8.59 10.80 -10.47
C LEU A 65 -9.04 10.40 -11.89
N ASP A 66 -10.32 10.54 -12.21
CA ASP A 66 -10.88 10.15 -13.51
C ASP A 66 -10.40 11.04 -14.67
N TRP A 67 -9.84 12.21 -14.35
CA TRP A 67 -9.35 13.19 -15.34
C TRP A 67 -7.83 13.14 -15.52
N MET A 68 -7.14 12.31 -14.73
CA MET A 68 -5.69 12.13 -14.84
C MET A 68 -5.36 11.18 -16.00
N SER A 69 -4.21 11.40 -16.63
CA SER A 69 -3.74 10.46 -17.65
C SER A 69 -3.30 9.13 -17.01
N ASP A 70 -3.28 8.05 -17.79
CA ASP A 70 -2.80 6.74 -17.31
C ASP A 70 -1.36 6.82 -16.74
N ASN A 71 -0.52 7.70 -17.28
CA ASN A 71 0.83 7.92 -16.79
C ASN A 71 0.85 8.65 -15.44
N ASP A 72 0.07 9.73 -15.30
CA ASP A 72 -0.02 10.49 -14.05
C ASP A 72 -0.65 9.64 -12.93
N LEU A 73 -1.63 8.79 -13.28
CA LEU A 73 -2.21 7.82 -12.34
C LEU A 73 -1.17 6.82 -11.87
N LEU A 74 -0.37 6.28 -12.79
CA LEU A 74 0.69 5.34 -12.44
C LEU A 74 1.76 5.98 -11.55
N GLU A 75 2.15 7.21 -11.85
CA GLU A 75 3.10 7.98 -11.05
C GLU A 75 2.55 8.26 -9.65
N LEU A 76 1.32 8.78 -9.55
CA LEU A 76 0.66 9.01 -8.27
C LEU A 76 0.60 7.73 -7.42
N VAL A 77 0.24 6.59 -8.01
CA VAL A 77 0.17 5.34 -7.26
C VAL A 77 1.55 4.88 -6.79
N ARG A 78 2.60 5.09 -7.59
CA ARG A 78 3.98 4.79 -7.17
C ARG A 78 4.42 5.68 -6.02
N GLU A 79 4.13 6.98 -6.08
CA GLU A 79 4.41 7.91 -4.99
C GLU A 79 3.72 7.46 -3.69
N GLN A 80 2.43 7.14 -3.75
CA GLN A 80 1.69 6.70 -2.55
C GLN A 80 2.18 5.35 -2.01
N ARG A 81 2.62 4.44 -2.89
CA ARG A 81 3.26 3.18 -2.49
C ARG A 81 4.59 3.43 -1.77
N ASP A 82 5.41 4.32 -2.31
CA ASP A 82 6.75 4.61 -1.78
C ASP A 82 6.65 5.36 -0.44
N GLU A 83 5.74 6.33 -0.31
CA GLU A 83 5.41 6.98 0.96
C GLU A 83 4.91 5.99 2.02
N SER A 84 4.02 5.06 1.63
CA SER A 84 3.54 4.02 2.52
C SER A 84 4.68 3.15 3.05
N ARG A 85 5.62 2.79 2.18
CA ARG A 85 6.79 2.01 2.56
C ARG A 85 7.67 2.78 3.54
N GLN A 86 7.99 4.04 3.23
CA GLN A 86 8.81 4.87 4.10
C GLN A 86 8.19 5.00 5.49
N MET A 87 6.90 5.30 5.57
CA MET A 87 6.20 5.46 6.85
C MET A 87 6.11 4.15 7.64
N LEU A 88 5.95 3.01 6.96
CA LEU A 88 5.97 1.70 7.62
C LEU A 88 7.37 1.33 8.14
N LEU A 89 8.43 1.67 7.41
CA LEU A 89 9.82 1.51 7.87
C LEU A 89 10.14 2.40 9.07
N GLU A 90 9.72 3.67 9.02
CA GLU A 90 9.87 4.60 10.14
C GLU A 90 9.15 4.09 11.39
N ASN A 91 7.92 3.59 11.27
CA ASN A 91 7.20 3.01 12.40
C ASN A 91 7.92 1.80 13.01
N LEU A 92 8.51 0.93 12.19
CA LEU A 92 9.32 -0.20 12.68
C LEU A 92 10.60 0.26 13.40
N ALA A 93 11.24 1.33 12.92
CA ALA A 93 12.43 1.90 13.55
C ALA A 93 12.12 2.65 14.85
N THR A 94 10.88 3.11 15.03
CA THR A 94 10.45 3.92 16.17
C THR A 94 9.73 3.11 17.26
N GLU A 95 9.36 1.85 17.03
CA GLU A 95 8.95 0.93 18.09
C GLU A 95 10.18 0.52 18.92
N PRO A 96 10.36 1.01 20.17
CA PRO A 96 11.39 0.46 21.03
C PRO A 96 11.02 -1.00 21.30
N SER A 97 11.95 -1.91 21.06
CA SER A 97 11.92 -3.25 21.67
C SER A 97 11.84 -3.05 23.20
N GLY A 98 10.64 -3.04 23.73
CA GLY A 98 10.34 -2.66 25.09
C GLY A 98 9.27 -3.56 25.68
N LEU A 99 9.73 -4.41 26.60
CA LEU A 99 8.95 -5.00 27.68
C LEU A 99 8.11 -6.26 27.35
N ILE A 100 8.77 -7.39 27.10
CA ILE A 100 8.34 -8.63 27.75
C ILE A 100 8.99 -8.59 29.13
N VAL A 101 8.30 -7.99 30.11
CA VAL A 101 8.56 -8.30 31.52
C VAL A 101 7.91 -9.67 31.72
N ASP A 102 8.74 -10.64 32.08
CA ASP A 102 8.32 -11.89 32.68
C ASP A 102 7.49 -11.56 33.93
N ASP A 103 6.17 -11.51 33.76
CA ASP A 103 5.22 -11.35 34.85
C ASP A 103 4.49 -12.69 35.00
N ASP A 104 5.23 -13.71 35.45
CA ASP A 104 4.65 -14.86 36.15
C ASP A 104 5.72 -15.62 36.97
N GLN A 105 6.10 -15.06 38.11
CA GLN A 105 6.50 -15.85 39.28
C GLN A 105 6.08 -15.09 40.55
N SER A 106 4.93 -15.45 41.10
CA SER A 106 4.61 -15.31 42.53
C SER A 106 3.63 -16.40 42.96
#